data_AF-A0A7Y3C430-F1
#
_entry.id   AF-A0A7Y3C430-F1
#
_cell.length_a   1.000
_cell.length_b   1.000
_cell.length_c   1.000
_cell.angle_alpha   90.00
_cell.angle_beta   90.00
_cell.angle_gamma   90.00
#
_symmetry.space_group_name_H-M   'P 1'
#
loop_
_entity.id
_entity.type
_entity.pdbx_description
1 polymer ?
#
loop_
_entity_poly.entity_id
_entity_poly.type
_entity_poly.pdbx_seq_one_letter_code
_entity_poly.pdbx_strand_id
1 'polypeptide(L)'
;MTDHLAYGVKMDTLVVPPDESLAVEMRLDDRPIEIAPITVTAEAPPVTIDRRRGGMVITRDEIDRVRQTSRDAADVLRSLHLPGIIVRFNSTSGRTCVGFSSAQVVMNSPGCVEMLVYINDVRTTDPSLALRMPPDAIERMVVYKPLEAGNLFGVGGGNGVWMIYTRGN
;
A
#
# COMPACT_ATOMS: atom_id res chain seq x y z
N MET A 1 15.00 -27.41 10.51
CA MET A 1 14.94 -28.32 11.68
C MET A 1 13.49 -28.30 12.12
N THR A 2 12.77 -29.39 11.86
CA THR A 2 11.31 -29.45 12.05
C THR A 2 11.07 -30.16 13.38
N ASP A 3 10.69 -29.42 14.41
CA ASP A 3 10.34 -30.00 15.70
C ASP A 3 8.94 -30.61 15.62
N HIS A 4 8.86 -31.92 15.84
CA HIS A 4 7.60 -32.64 15.89
C HIS A 4 6.95 -32.40 17.26
N LEU A 5 5.87 -31.61 17.29
CA LEU A 5 5.09 -31.26 18.49
C LEU A 5 4.34 -32.44 19.16
N ALA A 6 4.48 -33.68 18.66
CA ALA A 6 3.48 -34.73 18.85
C ALA A 6 3.87 -35.88 19.80
N TYR A 7 5.05 -35.88 20.41
CA TYR A 7 5.44 -36.96 21.33
C TYR A 7 5.82 -36.39 22.69
N GLY A 8 4.93 -36.56 23.67
CA GLY A 8 5.29 -36.41 25.08
C GLY A 8 6.28 -37.50 25.48
N VAL A 9 7.32 -37.14 26.23
CA VAL A 9 8.32 -38.10 26.73
C VAL A 9 7.93 -38.51 28.15
N LYS A 10 7.64 -39.79 28.38
CA LYS A 10 7.53 -40.37 29.72
C LYS A 10 8.73 -41.29 29.94
N MET A 11 9.55 -40.98 30.94
CA MET A 11 10.67 -41.83 31.35
C MET A 11 10.26 -42.57 32.63
N ASP A 12 10.44 -43.89 32.62
CA ASP A 12 10.29 -44.72 33.81
C ASP A 12 11.55 -45.55 34.01
N THR A 13 11.96 -45.77 35.25
CA THR A 13 13.20 -46.49 35.57
C THR A 13 12.85 -47.93 35.95
N LEU A 14 13.29 -48.89 35.13
CA LEU A 14 13.06 -50.32 35.34
C LEU A 14 14.37 -51.01 35.75
N VAL A 15 14.33 -51.80 36.81
CA VAL A 15 15.46 -52.62 37.27
C VAL A 15 15.24 -54.06 36.81
N VAL A 16 16.13 -54.60 35.97
CA VAL A 16 16.04 -55.96 35.43
C VAL A 16 17.09 -56.84 36.11
N PRO A 17 16.68 -57.90 36.84
CA PRO A 17 17.61 -58.86 37.42
C PRO A 17 18.34 -59.70 36.35
N PRO A 18 19.54 -60.26 36.65
CA PRO A 18 20.20 -61.19 35.75
C PRO A 18 19.35 -62.46 35.55
N ASP A 19 19.33 -62.95 34.31
CA ASP A 19 18.61 -64.14 33.83
C ASP A 19 17.06 -64.05 33.79
N GLU A 20 16.48 -62.86 33.97
CA GLU A 20 15.03 -62.63 33.79
C GLU A 20 14.70 -61.84 32.52
N SER A 21 13.62 -62.23 31.83
CA SER A 21 13.08 -61.52 30.67
C SER A 21 11.95 -60.59 31.11
N LEU A 22 12.10 -59.27 30.92
CA LEU A 22 11.04 -58.30 31.18
C LEU A 22 10.34 -57.91 29.87
N ALA A 23 9.04 -58.17 29.78
CA ALA A 23 8.18 -57.65 28.71
C ALA A 23 7.46 -56.38 29.21
N VAL A 24 7.62 -55.27 28.49
CA VAL A 24 6.95 -54.00 28.80
C VAL A 24 5.83 -53.78 27.79
N GLU A 25 4.58 -53.85 28.25
CA GLU A 25 3.42 -53.48 27.43
C GLU A 25 3.11 -52.00 27.58
N MET A 26 3.38 -51.21 26.54
CA MET A 26 2.96 -49.81 26.47
C MET A 26 1.63 -49.70 25.72
N ARG A 27 0.59 -49.25 26.41
CA ARG A 27 -0.70 -48.92 25.78
C ARG A 27 -0.64 -47.47 25.30
N LEU A 28 -0.68 -47.28 23.98
CA LEU A 28 -0.81 -45.97 23.35
C LEU A 28 -2.26 -45.52 23.48
N ASP A 29 -2.47 -44.26 23.90
CA ASP A 29 -3.76 -43.61 23.84
C ASP A 29 -4.03 -43.24 22.37
N ASP A 30 -5.11 -43.75 21.79
CA ASP A 30 -5.48 -43.56 20.37
C ASP A 30 -6.42 -42.36 20.16
N ARG A 31 -6.69 -41.59 21.22
CA ARG A 31 -7.55 -40.42 21.12
C ARG A 31 -6.92 -39.36 20.19
N PRO A 32 -7.64 -38.91 19.15
CA PRO A 32 -7.13 -37.89 18.25
C PRO A 32 -6.93 -36.58 19.00
N ILE A 33 -5.80 -35.93 18.77
CA ILE A 33 -5.53 -34.59 19.28
C ILE A 33 -6.32 -33.61 18.43
N GLU A 34 -7.28 -32.91 19.04
CA GLU A 34 -7.95 -31.78 18.39
C GLU A 34 -7.02 -30.57 18.38
N ILE A 35 -6.47 -30.26 17.20
CA ILE A 35 -5.70 -29.03 16.99
C ILE A 35 -6.70 -27.93 16.67
N ALA A 36 -6.76 -26.90 17.52
CA ALA A 36 -7.61 -25.74 17.27
C ALA A 36 -7.25 -25.12 15.90
N PRO A 37 -8.25 -24.72 15.08
CA PRO A 37 -8.00 -24.18 13.76
C PRO A 37 -7.14 -22.91 13.84
N ILE A 38 -5.97 -22.95 13.21
CA ILE A 38 -5.10 -21.80 13.06
C ILE A 38 -5.69 -20.91 11.98
N THR A 39 -6.23 -19.77 12.39
CA THR A 39 -6.70 -18.74 11.44
C THR A 39 -5.50 -17.88 11.05
N VAL A 40 -5.12 -17.89 9.77
CA VAL A 40 -4.08 -17.02 9.23
C VAL A 40 -4.76 -15.84 8.53
N THR A 41 -4.71 -14.67 9.15
CA THR A 41 -5.16 -13.42 8.53
C THR A 41 -3.95 -12.72 7.92
N ALA A 42 -3.89 -12.65 6.59
CA ALA A 42 -2.88 -11.86 5.89
C ALA A 42 -3.54 -10.60 5.33
N GLU A 43 -3.12 -9.44 5.81
CA GLU A 43 -3.54 -8.14 5.28
C GLU A 43 -2.73 -7.83 4.02
N ALA A 44 -3.40 -7.50 2.93
CA ALA A 44 -2.72 -7.14 1.69
C ALA A 44 -2.08 -5.75 1.87
N PRO A 45 -0.80 -5.56 1.50
CA PRO A 45 -0.17 -4.25 1.63
C PRO A 45 -0.94 -3.22 0.80
N PRO A 46 -1.17 -2.00 1.31
CA PRO A 46 -2.08 -1.01 0.73
C PRO A 46 -1.81 -0.70 -0.75
N VAL A 47 -0.55 -0.77 -1.17
CA VAL A 47 -0.09 -0.63 -2.56
C VAL A 47 -0.80 -1.58 -3.54
N THR A 48 -1.15 -2.80 -3.09
CA THR A 48 -1.80 -3.79 -3.96
C THR A 48 -3.26 -3.47 -4.24
N ILE A 49 -3.96 -2.84 -3.29
CA ILE A 49 -5.37 -2.45 -3.44
C ILE A 49 -5.47 -1.28 -4.41
N ASP A 50 -4.60 -0.28 -4.27
CA ASP A 50 -4.63 0.92 -5.10
C ASP A 50 -4.34 0.61 -6.57
N ARG A 51 -3.35 -0.26 -6.83
CA ARG A 51 -3.06 -0.75 -8.20
C ARG A 51 -4.24 -1.53 -8.79
N ARG A 52 -4.91 -2.38 -8.01
CA ARG A 52 -6.09 -3.14 -8.48
C ARG A 52 -7.26 -2.22 -8.85
N ARG A 53 -7.36 -1.05 -8.21
CA ARG A 53 -8.35 -0.02 -8.53
C ARG A 53 -7.95 0.88 -9.71
N GLY A 54 -6.85 0.55 -10.43
CA GLY A 54 -6.36 1.34 -11.55
C GLY A 54 -5.50 2.55 -11.16
N GLY A 55 -5.09 2.64 -9.90
CA GLY A 55 -4.20 3.69 -9.41
C GLY A 55 -2.75 3.48 -9.85
N MET A 56 -2.15 4.53 -10.39
CA MET A 56 -0.70 4.60 -10.59
C MET A 56 -0.05 4.91 -9.25
N VAL A 57 0.52 3.88 -8.62
CA VAL A 57 1.16 4.00 -7.31
C VAL A 57 2.61 4.40 -7.47
N ILE A 58 2.97 5.53 -6.86
CA ILE A 58 4.33 6.04 -6.73
C ILE A 58 4.82 5.64 -5.33
N THR A 59 5.77 4.72 -5.27
CA THR A 59 6.31 4.19 -4.01
C THR A 59 7.33 5.13 -3.39
N ARG A 60 7.67 4.89 -2.12
CA ARG A 60 8.72 5.64 -1.44
C ARG A 60 10.05 5.60 -2.19
N ASP A 61 10.43 4.43 -2.70
CA ASP A 61 11.66 4.25 -3.47
C ASP A 61 11.68 5.08 -4.78
N GLU A 62 10.52 5.32 -5.39
CA GLU A 62 10.41 6.16 -6.58
C GLU A 62 10.51 7.65 -6.22
N ILE A 63 9.91 8.06 -5.10
CA ILE A 63 10.04 9.42 -4.56
C ILE A 63 11.50 9.71 -4.22
N ASP A 64 12.19 8.77 -3.57
CA ASP A 64 13.58 8.94 -3.14
C ASP A 64 14.56 9.09 -4.31
N ARG A 65 14.27 8.47 -5.46
CA ARG A 65 15.08 8.62 -6.69
C ARG A 65 15.11 10.05 -7.24
N VAL A 66 14.02 10.80 -7.08
CA VAL A 66 13.89 12.17 -7.58
C VAL A 66 13.97 13.22 -6.47
N ARG A 67 14.25 12.79 -5.24
CA ARG A 67 14.23 13.64 -4.03
C ARG A 67 15.17 14.84 -4.16
N GLN A 68 16.36 14.67 -4.72
CA GLN A 68 17.35 15.75 -4.82
C GLN A 68 16.93 16.86 -5.79
N THR A 69 16.07 16.55 -6.76
CA THR A 69 15.57 17.51 -7.76
C THR A 69 14.14 17.97 -7.48
N SER A 70 13.53 17.49 -6.39
CA SER A 70 12.13 17.78 -6.06
C SER A 70 12.04 18.57 -4.76
N ARG A 71 11.39 19.74 -4.81
CA ARG A 71 11.18 20.58 -3.61
C ARG A 71 9.85 20.28 -2.93
N ASP A 72 8.87 19.84 -3.71
CA ASP A 72 7.51 19.56 -3.26
C ASP A 72 6.93 18.35 -3.99
N ALA A 73 5.72 17.94 -3.61
CA ALA A 73 5.04 16.77 -4.17
C ALA A 73 4.75 16.92 -5.68
N ALA A 74 4.55 18.13 -6.20
CA ALA A 74 4.32 18.36 -7.63
C ALA A 74 5.62 18.27 -8.45
N ASP A 75 6.74 18.72 -7.88
CA ASP A 75 8.06 18.53 -8.48
C ASP A 75 8.44 17.04 -8.54
N VAL A 76 7.98 16.20 -7.61
CA VAL A 76 8.12 14.73 -7.70
C VAL A 76 7.37 14.18 -8.91
N LEU A 77 6.09 14.54 -9.08
CA LEU A 77 5.29 14.10 -10.23
C LEU A 77 5.89 14.58 -11.56
N ARG A 78 6.42 15.81 -11.60
CA ARG A 78 7.13 16.38 -12.74
C ARG A 78 8.41 15.57 -13.06
N SER A 79 9.22 15.29 -12.05
CA SER A 79 10.51 14.60 -12.21
C SER A 79 10.35 13.15 -12.67
N LEU A 80 9.27 12.48 -12.24
CA LEU A 80 8.98 11.09 -12.62
C LEU A 80 8.43 10.93 -14.05
N HIS A 81 8.06 12.02 -14.73
CA HIS A 81 7.54 12.00 -16.12
C HIS A 81 6.41 10.98 -16.34
N LEU A 82 5.45 10.95 -15.42
CA LEU A 82 4.38 9.96 -15.44
C LEU A 82 3.45 10.12 -16.67
N PRO A 83 3.05 9.02 -17.34
CA PRO A 83 2.24 9.10 -18.54
C PRO A 83 0.89 9.80 -18.33
N GLY A 84 0.66 10.88 -19.10
CA GLY A 84 -0.59 11.64 -19.10
C GLY A 84 -0.70 12.69 -18.00
N ILE A 85 0.20 12.71 -17.01
CA ILE A 85 0.21 13.74 -15.97
C ILE A 85 0.98 14.96 -16.47
N ILE A 86 0.40 16.13 -16.25
CA ILE A 86 0.94 17.43 -16.61
C ILE A 86 1.10 18.25 -15.35
N VAL A 87 2.31 18.78 -15.16
CA VAL A 87 2.62 19.74 -14.09
C VAL A 87 3.04 21.04 -14.74
N ARG A 88 2.13 22.03 -14.80
CA ARG A 88 2.35 23.31 -15.49
C ARG A 88 2.26 24.47 -14.52
N PHE A 89 3.29 25.29 -14.46
CA PHE A 89 3.24 26.57 -13.77
C PHE A 89 2.55 27.61 -14.65
N ASN A 90 1.54 28.28 -14.13
CA ASN A 90 0.89 29.41 -14.80
C ASN A 90 1.47 30.70 -14.25
N SER A 91 2.27 31.39 -15.07
CA SER A 91 2.91 32.66 -14.70
C SER A 91 1.93 33.79 -14.44
N THR A 92 0.74 33.75 -15.03
CA THR A 92 -0.29 34.78 -14.87
C THR A 92 -1.03 34.65 -13.54
N SER A 93 -1.32 33.42 -13.10
CA SER A 93 -2.00 33.18 -11.81
C SER A 93 -1.05 32.86 -10.65
N GLY A 94 0.24 32.65 -10.93
CA GLY A 94 1.23 32.23 -9.94
C GLY A 94 0.98 30.82 -9.38
N ARG A 95 0.08 30.03 -9.99
CA ARG A 95 -0.32 28.71 -9.50
C ARG A 95 0.25 27.60 -10.38
N THR A 96 0.72 26.54 -9.72
CA THR A 96 1.06 25.28 -10.40
C THR A 96 -0.21 24.45 -10.57
N CYS A 97 -0.56 24.13 -11.81
CA CYS A 97 -1.58 23.14 -12.12
C CYS A 97 -0.94 21.75 -12.19
N VAL A 98 -1.52 20.81 -11.45
CA VAL A 98 -1.16 19.39 -11.47
C VAL A 98 -2.39 18.62 -11.91
N GLY A 99 -2.32 17.96 -13.07
CA GLY A 99 -3.43 17.16 -13.54
C GLY A 99 -3.28 16.68 -14.96
N PHE A 100 -4.40 16.59 -15.68
CA PHE A 100 -4.45 15.98 -17.00
C PHE A 100 -4.67 17.03 -18.08
N SER A 101 -4.37 16.67 -19.33
CA SER A 101 -4.76 17.51 -20.46
C SER A 101 -6.28 17.51 -20.66
N SER A 102 -6.80 18.59 -21.23
CA SER A 102 -8.20 18.71 -21.63
C SER A 102 -8.70 17.55 -22.52
N ALA A 103 -7.82 16.96 -23.32
CA ALA A 103 -8.14 15.81 -24.19
C ALA A 103 -8.37 14.50 -23.41
N GLN A 104 -7.99 14.45 -22.13
CA GLN A 104 -8.04 13.26 -21.29
C GLN A 104 -9.13 13.34 -20.21
N VAL A 105 -9.80 14.49 -20.06
CA VAL A 105 -10.84 14.71 -19.04
C VAL A 105 -12.21 14.89 -19.67
N VAL A 106 -13.26 14.65 -18.88
CA VAL A 106 -14.64 14.84 -19.34
C VAL A 106 -14.99 16.34 -19.49
N MET A 107 -14.29 17.22 -18.77
CA MET A 107 -14.50 18.66 -18.87
C MET A 107 -13.79 19.26 -20.08
N ASN A 108 -14.54 19.99 -20.92
CA ASN A 108 -14.02 20.67 -22.09
C ASN A 108 -13.35 22.02 -21.74
N SER A 109 -12.41 22.00 -20.79
CA SER A 109 -11.66 23.19 -20.36
C SER A 109 -10.32 23.24 -21.07
N PRO A 110 -9.94 24.33 -21.76
CA PRO A 110 -8.66 24.41 -22.44
C PRO A 110 -7.50 24.38 -21.44
N GLY A 111 -6.52 23.51 -21.67
CA GLY A 111 -5.26 23.49 -20.92
C GLY A 111 -5.13 22.34 -19.91
N CYS A 112 -4.52 22.65 -18.75
CA CYS A 112 -4.31 21.71 -17.66
C CYS A 112 -5.53 21.72 -16.74
N VAL A 113 -6.13 20.55 -16.54
CA VAL A 113 -7.29 20.37 -15.68
C VAL A 113 -6.83 19.76 -14.36
N GLU A 114 -7.01 20.50 -13.27
CA GLU A 114 -6.49 20.18 -11.94
C GLU A 114 -7.18 18.93 -11.36
N MET A 115 -6.39 18.01 -10.82
CA MET A 115 -6.89 16.83 -10.13
C MET A 115 -7.48 17.19 -8.76
N LEU A 116 -8.42 16.38 -8.28
CA LEU A 116 -8.77 16.42 -6.87
C LEU A 116 -7.60 15.88 -6.04
N VAL A 117 -7.27 16.57 -4.96
CA VAL A 117 -6.20 16.16 -4.06
C VAL A 117 -6.78 15.54 -2.80
N TYR A 118 -6.21 14.41 -2.38
CA TYR A 118 -6.52 13.73 -1.14
C TYR A 118 -5.23 13.57 -0.34
N ILE A 119 -5.30 13.77 0.98
CA ILE A 119 -4.20 13.53 1.90
C ILE A 119 -4.70 12.55 2.95
N ASN A 120 -4.07 11.38 3.06
CA ASN A 120 -4.47 10.30 3.95
C ASN A 120 -5.98 9.98 3.86
N ASP A 121 -6.46 9.74 2.63
CA ASP A 121 -7.86 9.47 2.29
C ASP A 121 -8.87 10.61 2.56
N VAL A 122 -8.40 11.78 3.00
CA VAL A 122 -9.24 12.97 3.20
C VAL A 122 -9.09 13.94 2.03
N ARG A 123 -10.21 14.30 1.39
CA ARG A 123 -10.23 15.31 0.33
C ARG A 123 -9.81 16.67 0.90
N THR A 124 -8.77 17.29 0.33
CA THR A 124 -8.40 18.65 0.71
C THR A 124 -9.29 19.68 0.01
N THR A 125 -9.62 20.74 0.73
CA THR A 125 -10.24 21.96 0.18
C THR A 125 -9.20 22.93 -0.36
N ASP A 126 -7.93 22.75 0.01
CA ASP A 126 -6.79 23.53 -0.44
C ASP A 126 -5.76 22.63 -1.17
N PRO A 127 -5.84 22.54 -2.51
CA PRO A 127 -4.89 21.78 -3.32
C PRO A 127 -3.45 22.30 -3.21
N SER A 128 -3.26 23.57 -2.85
CA SER A 128 -1.92 24.17 -2.69
C SER A 128 -1.13 23.57 -1.53
N LEU A 129 -1.80 22.84 -0.63
CA LEU A 129 -1.14 22.08 0.43
C LEU A 129 -0.17 21.05 -0.14
N ALA A 130 -0.51 20.38 -1.24
CA ALA A 130 0.38 19.45 -1.91
C ALA A 130 1.63 20.13 -2.49
N LEU A 131 1.48 21.37 -2.98
CA LEU A 131 2.59 22.19 -3.50
C LEU A 131 3.55 22.69 -2.42
N ARG A 132 3.18 22.56 -1.14
CA ARG A 132 4.02 22.94 0.01
C ARG A 132 4.57 21.72 0.76
N MET A 133 4.13 20.52 0.38
CA MET A 133 4.50 19.29 1.08
C MET A 133 5.90 18.84 0.63
N PRO A 134 6.90 18.77 1.54
CA PRO A 134 8.22 18.29 1.18
C PRO A 134 8.17 16.80 0.85
N PRO A 135 9.00 16.30 -0.10
CA PRO A 135 9.04 14.88 -0.43
C PRO A 135 9.31 13.97 0.77
N ASP A 136 9.99 14.46 1.79
CA ASP A 136 10.31 13.70 3.01
C ASP A 136 9.12 13.39 3.90
N ALA A 137 8.04 14.17 3.79
CA ALA A 137 6.81 13.93 4.51
C ALA A 137 5.93 12.85 3.84
N ILE A 138 6.25 12.44 2.61
CA ILE A 138 5.39 11.60 1.78
C ILE A 138 5.84 10.14 1.87
N GLU A 139 4.97 9.25 2.34
CA GLU A 139 5.24 7.82 2.31
C GLU A 139 5.02 7.23 0.91
N ARG A 140 3.91 7.59 0.27
CA ARG A 140 3.56 7.15 -1.09
C ARG A 140 2.54 8.09 -1.71
N MET A 141 2.41 8.02 -3.03
CA MET A 141 1.34 8.72 -3.75
C MET A 141 0.61 7.75 -4.67
N VAL A 142 -0.64 8.08 -4.97
CA VAL A 142 -1.45 7.34 -5.94
C VAL A 142 -2.12 8.34 -6.84
N VAL A 143 -2.05 8.11 -8.15
CA VAL A 143 -2.79 8.91 -9.13
C VAL A 143 -3.79 8.03 -9.85
N TYR A 144 -5.06 8.43 -9.78
CA TYR A 144 -6.14 7.85 -10.57
C TYR A 144 -6.41 8.74 -11.77
N LYS A 145 -6.39 8.12 -12.95
CA LYS A 145 -6.75 8.77 -14.20
C LYS A 145 -8.24 9.14 -14.22
N PRO A 146 -8.66 10.09 -15.07
CA PRO A 146 -10.01 10.67 -15.04
C PRO A 146 -11.16 9.66 -15.07
N LEU A 147 -11.06 8.59 -15.86
CA LEU A 147 -12.12 7.58 -15.99
C LEU A 147 -12.27 6.74 -14.71
N GLU A 148 -11.15 6.23 -14.20
CA GLU A 148 -11.08 5.44 -12.97
C GLU A 148 -11.49 6.28 -11.77
N ALA A 149 -10.98 7.52 -11.72
CA ALA A 149 -11.28 8.49 -10.68
C ALA A 149 -12.77 8.88 -10.64
N GLY A 150 -13.40 9.09 -11.81
CA GLY A 150 -14.83 9.38 -11.90
C GLY A 150 -15.69 8.26 -11.31
N ASN A 151 -15.34 7.01 -11.58
CA ASN A 151 -16.06 5.84 -11.05
C ASN A 151 -15.86 5.64 -9.54
N LEU A 152 -14.68 5.95 -9.01
CA LEU A 152 -14.33 5.68 -7.61
C LEU A 152 -14.71 6.82 -6.65
N PHE A 153 -14.57 8.07 -7.09
CA PHE A 153 -14.68 9.26 -6.22
C PHE A 153 -15.90 10.13 -6.54
N GLY A 154 -16.63 9.84 -7.62
CA GLY A 154 -17.86 10.55 -7.98
C GLY A 154 -17.61 11.99 -8.45
N VAL A 155 -18.44 12.93 -7.96
CA VAL A 155 -18.47 14.31 -8.47
C VAL A 155 -17.12 15.02 -8.29
N GLY A 156 -16.54 15.44 -9.42
CA GLY A 156 -15.21 16.06 -9.51
C GLY A 156 -14.07 15.09 -9.77
N GLY A 157 -14.28 13.77 -9.57
CA GLY A 157 -13.29 12.73 -9.88
C GLY A 157 -13.00 12.58 -11.37
N GLY A 158 -13.90 13.02 -12.24
CA GLY A 158 -13.72 13.01 -13.71
C GLY A 158 -12.58 13.90 -14.25
N ASN A 159 -11.85 14.59 -13.37
CA ASN A 159 -10.63 15.34 -13.66
C ASN A 159 -9.35 14.58 -13.24
N GLY A 160 -9.50 13.40 -12.63
CA GLY A 160 -8.44 12.65 -11.98
C GLY A 160 -8.35 12.92 -10.48
N VAL A 161 -7.73 11.99 -9.76
CA VAL A 161 -7.46 12.11 -8.31
C VAL A 161 -5.99 11.88 -8.04
N TRP A 162 -5.41 12.73 -7.20
CA TRP A 162 -4.08 12.58 -6.64
C TRP A 162 -4.17 12.38 -5.13
N MET A 163 -3.84 11.18 -4.68
CA MET A 163 -3.77 10.82 -3.27
C MET A 163 -2.33 10.88 -2.79
N ILE A 164 -2.12 11.49 -1.63
CA ILE A 164 -0.83 11.62 -0.97
C ILE A 164 -0.97 10.99 0.42
N TYR A 165 -0.13 10.02 0.72
CA TYR A 165 -0.08 9.40 2.03
C TYR A 165 1.18 9.88 2.74
N THR A 166 1.02 10.45 3.93
CA THR A 166 2.13 11.00 4.70
C THR A 166 2.75 9.96 5.61
N ARG A 167 4.03 10.15 5.97
CA ARG A 167 4.70 9.31 6.97
C ARG A 167 4.05 9.44 8.34
N GLY A 168 4.01 8.33 9.07
CA GLY A 168 3.55 8.28 10.46
C GLY A 168 2.04 8.15 10.63
N ASN A 169 1.31 7.81 9.56
CA ASN A 169 -0.11 7.51 9.57
C ASN A 169 -0.36 6.08 9.06
#